data_AF-A0A845Y7S2-F1
#
_entry.id   AF-A0A845Y7S2-F1
#
_cell.length_a   1.000
_cell.length_b   1.000
_cell.length_c   1.000
_cell.angle_alpha   90.00
_cell.angle_beta   90.00
_cell.angle_gamma   90.00
#
_symmetry.space_group_name_H-M   'P 1'
#
loop_
_entity.id
_entity.type
_entity.pdbx_description
1 polymer ?
#
loop_
_entity_poly.entity_id
_entity_poly.type
_entity_poly.pdbx_seq_one_letter_code
_entity_poly.pdbx_strand_id
1 'polypeptide(L)'
;MIANQEHHQLIVDWNSTATEYPDSQCIHQLFESQVEQTPDAVAVMFEEQQLTYQELNDYANQPFYGLQSVGLSGEQQPLTTIEEMAATYIKALQEIQPSSPYYLAGWSMGGVIAWEMAQQLQAAGQEVELVALIDSYVPSKSELEPDEASLDNSLAEDLGGLFGTELPLTQLNLEQLQPEEQLQQVFTAAKRLHLLPPEMDMEQMHHLFQVFQANRVAIANYQPQPYSGKVVLFCASSTAEDRGWSSLTTGELETYKIPGDHYTMIRSAHVQVLAQELETHLNQK
;
A
#
# COMPACT_ATOMS: atom_id res chain seq x y z
N MET A 1 -40.06 2.75 -27.52
CA MET A 1 -39.52 1.42 -27.87
C MET A 1 -38.45 1.58 -28.96
N ILE A 2 -37.24 2.00 -28.58
CA ILE A 2 -36.06 2.10 -29.48
C ILE A 2 -34.84 1.39 -28.83
N ALA A 3 -35.02 0.67 -27.71
CA ALA A 3 -33.91 0.13 -26.92
C ALA A 3 -33.27 -1.16 -27.47
N ASN A 4 -33.93 -1.89 -28.40
CA ASN A 4 -33.43 -3.20 -28.85
C ASN A 4 -32.41 -3.12 -30.01
N GLN A 5 -32.48 -2.10 -30.88
CA GLN A 5 -31.57 -1.99 -32.03
C GLN A 5 -30.22 -1.39 -31.63
N GLU A 6 -30.20 -0.31 -30.84
CA GLU A 6 -28.95 0.28 -30.34
C GLU A 6 -28.18 -0.69 -29.43
N HIS A 7 -28.88 -1.45 -28.59
CA HIS A 7 -28.27 -2.48 -27.75
C HIS A 7 -27.67 -3.63 -28.55
N HIS A 8 -28.30 -4.04 -29.66
CA HIS A 8 -27.74 -5.08 -30.55
C HIS A 8 -26.47 -4.57 -31.25
N GLN A 9 -26.48 -3.32 -31.70
CA GLN A 9 -25.35 -2.74 -32.41
C GLN A 9 -24.13 -2.57 -31.49
N LEU A 10 -24.35 -2.11 -30.25
CA LEU A 10 -23.30 -1.93 -29.25
C LEU A 10 -22.72 -3.25 -28.72
N ILE A 11 -23.56 -4.25 -28.47
CA ILE A 11 -23.13 -5.48 -27.80
C ILE A 11 -22.76 -6.59 -28.79
N VAL A 12 -23.41 -6.67 -29.94
CA VAL A 12 -23.25 -7.78 -30.88
C VAL A 12 -22.45 -7.34 -32.09
N ASP A 13 -22.91 -6.32 -32.83
CA ASP A 13 -22.29 -5.98 -34.11
C ASP A 13 -20.87 -5.39 -33.94
N TRP A 14 -20.67 -4.50 -32.98
CA TRP A 14 -19.35 -3.91 -32.70
C TRP A 14 -18.39 -4.84 -31.96
N ASN A 15 -18.89 -5.84 -31.23
CA ASN A 15 -18.07 -6.88 -30.59
C ASN A 15 -17.95 -8.16 -31.44
N SER A 16 -18.39 -8.13 -32.71
CA SER A 16 -18.33 -9.28 -33.60
C SER A 16 -16.92 -9.53 -34.14
N THR A 17 -15.93 -9.56 -33.25
CA THR A 17 -14.48 -9.72 -33.48
C THR A 17 -14.00 -11.15 -33.24
N ALA A 18 -14.93 -12.11 -33.24
CA ALA A 18 -14.64 -13.53 -33.02
C ALA A 18 -13.59 -14.03 -34.02
N THR A 19 -12.39 -14.30 -33.51
CA THR A 19 -11.27 -14.91 -34.21
C THR A 19 -10.95 -16.25 -33.55
N GLU A 20 -10.37 -17.18 -34.29
CA GLU A 20 -9.85 -18.41 -33.67
C GLU A 20 -8.77 -18.04 -32.67
N TYR A 21 -8.99 -18.40 -31.40
CA TYR A 21 -8.00 -18.25 -30.35
C TYR A 21 -6.96 -19.37 -30.48
N PRO A 22 -5.67 -19.08 -30.63
CA PRO A 22 -4.66 -20.13 -30.75
C PRO A 22 -4.47 -20.86 -29.40
N ASP A 23 -4.87 -22.14 -29.36
CA ASP A 23 -4.80 -23.00 -28.18
C ASP A 23 -3.39 -23.16 -27.58
N SER A 24 -2.35 -22.77 -28.31
CA SER A 24 -0.94 -22.88 -27.91
C SER A 24 -0.37 -21.63 -27.24
N GLN A 25 -1.13 -20.52 -27.15
CA GLN A 25 -0.64 -19.26 -26.58
C GLN A 25 -1.57 -18.74 -25.49
N CYS A 26 -0.96 -18.18 -24.45
CA CYS A 26 -1.69 -17.43 -23.42
C CYS A 26 -2.04 -16.03 -23.94
N ILE A 27 -3.11 -15.43 -23.42
CA ILE A 27 -3.60 -14.13 -23.87
C ILE A 27 -2.55 -13.01 -23.71
N HIS A 28 -1.70 -13.08 -22.69
CA HIS A 28 -0.58 -12.13 -22.52
C HIS A 28 0.48 -12.27 -23.63
N GLN A 29 0.75 -13.48 -24.13
CA GLN A 29 1.71 -13.70 -25.22
C GLN A 29 1.19 -13.18 -26.56
N LEU A 30 -0.13 -13.30 -26.79
CA LEU A 30 -0.79 -12.69 -27.93
C LEU A 30 -0.76 -11.17 -27.85
N PHE A 31 -0.96 -10.62 -26.65
CA PHE A 31 -0.86 -9.20 -26.39
C PHE A 31 0.57 -8.68 -26.61
N GLU A 32 1.59 -9.32 -26.03
CA GLU A 32 3.01 -9.00 -26.25
C GLU A 32 3.39 -9.06 -27.74
N SER A 33 2.90 -10.07 -28.48
CA SER A 33 3.12 -10.17 -29.93
C SER A 33 2.45 -9.02 -30.70
N GLN A 34 1.31 -8.50 -30.23
CA GLN A 34 0.65 -7.33 -30.79
C GLN A 34 1.42 -6.04 -30.47
N VAL A 35 2.01 -5.96 -29.28
CA VAL A 35 2.87 -4.83 -28.87
C VAL A 35 4.09 -4.74 -29.78
N GLU A 36 4.75 -5.86 -30.08
CA GLU A 36 5.89 -5.89 -31.01
C GLU A 36 5.51 -5.44 -32.43
N GLN A 37 4.29 -5.75 -32.88
CA GLN A 37 3.85 -5.44 -34.24
C GLN A 37 3.39 -3.99 -34.40
N THR A 38 2.69 -3.43 -33.41
CA THR A 38 2.09 -2.09 -33.49
C THR A 38 2.24 -1.34 -32.16
N PRO A 39 3.48 -1.01 -31.73
CA PRO A 39 3.73 -0.44 -30.41
C PRO A 39 3.04 0.91 -30.20
N ASP A 40 3.04 1.78 -31.22
CA ASP A 40 2.51 3.14 -31.15
C ASP A 40 0.98 3.23 -31.41
N ALA A 41 0.32 2.10 -31.71
CA ALA A 41 -1.11 2.10 -31.96
C ALA A 41 -1.88 2.20 -30.63
N VAL A 42 -2.96 2.98 -30.60
CA VAL A 42 -3.82 3.13 -29.41
C VAL A 42 -4.46 1.78 -29.07
N ALA A 43 -4.16 1.25 -27.89
CA ALA A 43 -4.72 0.01 -27.36
C ALA A 43 -5.97 0.26 -26.52
N VAL A 44 -5.96 1.31 -25.71
CA VAL A 44 -7.08 1.70 -24.82
C VAL A 44 -7.26 3.20 -24.89
N MET A 45 -8.52 3.63 -24.99
CA MET A 45 -8.90 5.03 -24.89
C MET A 45 -10.05 5.16 -23.89
N PHE A 46 -9.89 6.05 -22.92
CA PHE A 46 -10.91 6.36 -21.91
C PHE A 46 -10.93 7.87 -21.69
N GLU A 47 -12.08 8.49 -21.95
CA GLU A 47 -12.22 9.95 -21.96
C GLU A 47 -11.18 10.63 -22.87
N GLU A 48 -10.39 11.57 -22.35
CA GLU A 48 -9.32 12.27 -23.09
C GLU A 48 -7.96 11.56 -22.99
N GLN A 49 -7.88 10.42 -22.29
CA GLN A 49 -6.66 9.65 -22.15
C GLN A 49 -6.61 8.49 -23.15
N GLN A 50 -5.43 8.27 -23.72
CA GLN A 50 -5.14 7.15 -24.61
C GLN A 50 -3.83 6.50 -24.17
N LEU A 51 -3.81 5.17 -24.20
CA LEU A 51 -2.61 4.36 -24.04
C LEU A 51 -2.36 3.60 -25.32
N THR A 52 -1.14 3.67 -25.81
CA THR A 52 -0.64 2.83 -26.89
C THR A 52 -0.45 1.39 -26.41
N TYR A 53 -0.30 0.44 -27.33
CA TYR A 53 0.02 -0.96 -26.97
C TYR A 53 1.31 -1.04 -26.16
N GLN A 54 2.33 -0.26 -26.52
CA GLN A 54 3.59 -0.22 -25.76
C GLN A 54 3.37 0.32 -24.34
N GLU A 55 2.71 1.46 -24.18
CA GLU A 55 2.46 2.05 -22.85
C GLU A 55 1.61 1.11 -21.98
N LEU A 56 0.55 0.51 -22.56
CA LEU A 56 -0.29 -0.45 -21.83
C LEU A 56 0.49 -1.69 -21.42
N ASN A 57 1.40 -2.16 -22.28
CA ASN A 57 2.28 -3.29 -21.98
C ASN A 57 3.30 -2.95 -20.89
N ASP A 58 3.86 -1.75 -20.91
CA ASP A 58 4.81 -1.30 -19.88
C ASP A 58 4.11 -1.19 -18.52
N TYR A 59 2.89 -0.65 -18.47
CA TYR A 59 2.04 -0.68 -17.27
C TYR A 59 1.69 -2.10 -16.83
N ALA A 60 1.36 -3.01 -17.76
CA ALA A 60 1.02 -4.39 -17.44
C ALA A 60 2.23 -5.21 -16.96
N ASN A 61 3.44 -4.87 -17.40
CA ASN A 61 4.68 -5.56 -17.07
C ASN A 61 5.37 -5.05 -15.79
N GLN A 62 4.71 -4.17 -15.04
CA GLN A 62 5.15 -3.76 -13.73
C GLN A 62 4.20 -4.29 -12.64
N PRO A 63 4.33 -5.58 -12.26
CA PRO A 63 3.44 -6.15 -11.26
C PRO A 63 3.66 -5.48 -9.90
N PHE A 64 2.57 -5.09 -9.26
CA PHE A 64 2.57 -4.51 -7.92
C PHE A 64 1.97 -5.50 -6.93
N TYR A 65 2.75 -5.92 -5.93
CA TYR A 65 2.33 -6.84 -4.89
C TYR A 65 2.13 -6.12 -3.56
N GLY A 66 0.98 -6.35 -2.92
CA GLY A 66 0.70 -5.89 -1.56
C GLY A 66 0.93 -7.01 -0.55
N LEU A 67 1.70 -6.72 0.50
CA LEU A 67 1.91 -7.64 1.62
C LEU A 67 0.98 -7.25 2.78
N GLN A 68 0.07 -8.15 3.12
CA GLN A 68 -0.86 -7.97 4.23
C GLN A 68 -0.25 -8.49 5.54
N SER A 69 -0.60 -7.86 6.66
CA SER A 69 -0.10 -8.25 7.98
C SER A 69 -0.51 -9.67 8.35
N VAL A 70 0.46 -10.42 8.90
CA VAL A 70 0.20 -11.72 9.53
C VAL A 70 -0.79 -11.53 10.69
N GLY A 71 -1.77 -12.42 10.77
CA GLY A 71 -2.78 -12.43 11.83
C GLY A 71 -4.04 -11.62 11.55
N LEU A 72 -4.11 -10.89 10.44
CA LEU A 72 -5.34 -10.21 10.04
C LEU A 72 -6.48 -11.19 9.68
N SER A 73 -6.14 -12.40 9.20
CA SER A 73 -7.11 -13.47 8.95
C SER A 73 -7.53 -14.24 10.22
N GLY A 74 -6.85 -14.05 11.34
CA GLY A 74 -7.03 -14.84 12.57
C GLY A 74 -6.39 -16.24 12.55
N GLU A 75 -5.82 -16.67 11.42
CA GLU A 75 -5.17 -17.99 11.31
C GLU A 75 -3.84 -18.06 12.06
N GLN A 76 -3.19 -16.92 12.25
CA GLN A 76 -1.89 -16.78 12.89
C GLN A 76 -1.93 -15.62 13.88
N GLN A 77 -1.02 -15.61 14.85
CA GLN A 77 -0.86 -14.45 15.72
C GLN A 77 -0.08 -13.35 14.98
N PRO A 78 -0.40 -12.07 15.19
CA PRO A 78 0.37 -10.98 14.65
C PRO A 78 1.83 -11.01 15.11
N LEU A 79 2.74 -10.59 14.23
CA LEU A 79 4.14 -10.41 14.56
C LEU A 79 4.33 -9.13 15.38
N THR A 80 5.25 -9.12 16.33
CA THR A 80 5.44 -8.01 17.28
C THR A 80 6.80 -7.31 17.15
N THR A 81 7.58 -7.65 16.13
CA THR A 81 8.87 -7.00 15.82
C THR A 81 8.94 -6.67 14.33
N ILE A 82 9.57 -5.54 13.98
CA ILE A 82 9.74 -5.12 12.59
C ILE A 82 10.68 -6.08 11.85
N GLU A 83 11.70 -6.59 12.55
CA GLU A 83 12.68 -7.53 12.03
C GLU A 83 12.04 -8.85 11.60
N GLU A 84 11.13 -9.41 12.40
CA GLU A 84 10.42 -10.64 12.04
C GLU A 84 9.40 -10.42 10.93
N MET A 85 8.71 -9.27 10.93
CA MET A 85 7.83 -8.87 9.83
C MET A 85 8.60 -8.83 8.51
N ALA A 86 9.70 -8.07 8.48
CA ALA A 86 10.55 -7.95 7.30
C ALA A 86 11.10 -9.30 6.84
N ALA A 87 11.60 -10.14 7.74
CA ALA A 87 12.12 -11.47 7.41
C ALA A 87 11.02 -12.38 6.82
N THR A 88 9.79 -12.26 7.31
CA THR A 88 8.63 -13.01 6.81
C THR A 88 8.23 -12.52 5.42
N TYR A 89 8.19 -11.21 5.23
CA TYR A 89 7.84 -10.56 3.97
C TYR A 89 8.88 -10.75 2.87
N ILE A 90 10.17 -10.78 3.21
CA ILE A 90 11.23 -11.15 2.27
C ILE A 90 11.05 -12.58 1.77
N LYS A 91 10.69 -13.53 2.63
CA LYS A 91 10.44 -14.91 2.19
C LYS A 91 9.29 -14.98 1.19
N ALA A 92 8.17 -14.33 1.49
CA ALA A 92 7.03 -14.25 0.57
C ALA A 92 7.40 -13.57 -0.76
N LEU A 93 8.17 -12.48 -0.70
CA LEU A 93 8.70 -11.79 -1.87
C LEU A 93 9.58 -12.73 -2.73
N GLN A 94 10.47 -13.51 -2.10
CA GLN A 94 11.41 -14.40 -2.76
C GLN A 94 10.76 -15.65 -3.37
N GLU A 95 9.55 -16.03 -2.94
CA GLU A 95 8.75 -17.05 -3.61
C GLU A 95 8.30 -16.61 -5.01
N ILE A 96 8.10 -15.30 -5.21
CA ILE A 96 7.65 -14.69 -6.46
C ILE A 96 8.84 -14.21 -7.29
N GLN A 97 9.80 -13.53 -6.64
CA GLN A 97 11.00 -12.98 -7.26
C GLN A 97 12.25 -13.48 -6.51
N PRO A 98 12.86 -14.60 -6.94
CA PRO A 98 13.99 -15.21 -6.21
C PRO A 98 15.31 -14.42 -6.25
N SER A 99 15.44 -13.44 -7.14
CA SER A 99 16.68 -12.70 -7.37
C SER A 99 16.46 -11.20 -7.49
N SER A 100 17.47 -10.44 -7.08
CA SER A 100 17.55 -8.98 -7.22
C SER A 100 17.53 -8.52 -8.70
N PRO A 101 17.32 -7.21 -8.97
CA PRO A 101 17.07 -6.11 -8.03
C PRO A 101 15.64 -6.07 -7.48
N TYR A 102 15.49 -5.72 -6.20
CA TYR A 102 14.18 -5.52 -5.56
C TYR A 102 13.77 -4.05 -5.56
N TYR A 103 12.47 -3.81 -5.69
CA TYR A 103 11.83 -2.50 -5.52
C TYR A 103 10.87 -2.62 -4.35
N LEU A 104 11.09 -1.82 -3.32
CA LEU A 104 10.32 -1.88 -2.08
C LEU A 104 9.61 -0.55 -1.88
N ALA A 105 8.36 -0.59 -1.47
CA ALA A 105 7.59 0.59 -1.13
C ALA A 105 6.76 0.33 0.13
N GLY A 106 6.54 1.38 0.91
CA GLY A 106 5.72 1.26 2.10
C GLY A 106 5.16 2.59 2.57
N TRP A 107 3.87 2.59 2.89
CA TRP A 107 3.17 3.73 3.47
C TRP A 107 3.16 3.67 4.98
N SER A 108 3.45 4.80 5.64
CA SER A 108 3.48 4.91 7.10
C SER A 108 4.42 3.85 7.70
N MET A 109 3.96 3.06 8.67
CA MET A 109 4.68 1.90 9.20
C MET A 109 5.19 0.94 8.11
N GLY A 110 4.47 0.77 7.01
CA GLY A 110 4.92 -0.04 5.88
C GLY A 110 6.27 0.42 5.34
N GLY A 111 6.57 1.72 5.38
CA GLY A 111 7.86 2.25 4.96
C GLY A 111 8.99 1.88 5.93
N VAL A 112 8.71 1.80 7.22
CA VAL A 112 9.65 1.29 8.23
C VAL A 112 9.96 -0.18 7.99
N ILE A 113 8.94 -0.98 7.66
CA ILE A 113 9.12 -2.40 7.32
C ILE A 113 9.91 -2.54 6.01
N ALA A 114 9.59 -1.74 4.99
CA ALA A 114 10.33 -1.74 3.72
C ALA A 114 11.82 -1.37 3.92
N TRP A 115 12.11 -0.42 4.82
CA TRP A 115 13.47 -0.08 5.23
C TRP A 115 14.18 -1.29 5.86
N GLU A 116 13.54 -1.96 6.82
CA GLU A 116 14.10 -3.17 7.43
C GLU A 116 14.32 -4.30 6.42
N MET A 117 13.37 -4.50 5.50
CA MET A 117 13.52 -5.46 4.41
C MET A 117 14.76 -5.13 3.57
N ALA A 118 14.97 -3.85 3.25
CA ALA A 118 16.13 -3.42 2.48
C ALA A 118 17.45 -3.67 3.21
N GLN A 119 17.51 -3.44 4.53
CA GLN A 119 18.69 -3.74 5.35
C GLN A 119 19.01 -5.24 5.36
N GLN A 120 18.00 -6.08 5.58
CA GLN A 120 18.20 -7.54 5.59
C GLN A 120 18.61 -8.09 4.22
N LEU A 121 18.00 -7.59 3.14
CA LEU A 121 18.37 -7.95 1.76
C LEU A 121 19.80 -7.52 1.44
N GLN A 122 20.18 -6.29 1.78
CA GLN A 122 21.55 -5.80 1.60
C GLN A 122 22.57 -6.63 2.40
N ALA A 123 22.25 -6.97 3.66
CA ALA A 123 23.10 -7.85 4.48
C ALA A 123 23.24 -9.26 3.88
N ALA A 124 22.23 -9.74 3.16
CA ALA A 124 22.26 -10.99 2.40
C ALA A 124 22.94 -10.86 1.01
N GLY A 125 23.50 -9.69 0.68
CA GLY A 125 24.15 -9.44 -0.60
C GLY A 125 23.19 -9.31 -1.78
N GLN A 126 21.90 -9.04 -1.52
CA GLN A 126 20.91 -8.75 -2.54
C GLN A 126 20.85 -7.26 -2.84
N GLU A 127 20.67 -6.91 -4.11
CA GLU A 127 20.50 -5.54 -4.56
C GLU A 127 19.05 -5.08 -4.39
N VAL A 128 18.87 -3.88 -3.84
CA VAL A 128 17.59 -3.19 -3.71
C VAL A 128 17.74 -1.87 -4.46
N GLU A 129 17.04 -1.76 -5.59
CA GLU A 129 17.16 -0.62 -6.51
C GLU A 129 16.51 0.64 -5.91
N LEU A 130 15.41 0.45 -5.19
CA LEU A 130 14.61 1.54 -4.66
C LEU A 130 13.91 1.13 -3.37
N VAL A 131 14.00 2.01 -2.38
CA VAL A 131 13.10 2.04 -1.22
C VAL A 131 12.26 3.31 -1.28
N ALA A 132 10.98 3.16 -1.62
CA ALA A 132 9.99 4.24 -1.65
C ALA A 132 9.26 4.35 -0.31
N LEU A 133 9.56 5.41 0.44
CA LEU A 133 8.95 5.73 1.72
C LEU A 133 7.77 6.68 1.49
N ILE A 134 6.55 6.23 1.75
CA ILE A 134 5.33 7.04 1.53
C ILE A 134 4.84 7.53 2.90
N ASP A 135 5.10 8.80 3.20
CA ASP A 135 4.80 9.46 4.48
C ASP A 135 5.29 8.69 5.71
N SER A 136 6.38 7.96 5.55
CA SER A 136 7.01 7.16 6.59
C SER A 136 7.90 8.03 7.49
N TYR A 137 8.23 7.54 8.67
CA TYR A 137 8.98 8.25 9.71
C TYR A 137 10.01 7.33 10.33
N VAL A 138 11.13 7.89 10.81
CA VAL A 138 12.06 7.12 11.63
C VAL A 138 11.41 6.86 13.00
N PRO A 139 11.24 5.59 13.43
CA PRO A 139 10.72 5.30 14.74
C PRO A 139 11.63 5.87 15.83
N SER A 140 11.06 6.69 16.70
CA SER A 140 11.71 7.14 17.92
C SER A 140 11.12 6.38 19.10
N LYS A 141 11.96 5.93 20.05
CA LYS A 141 11.46 5.41 21.33
C LYS A 141 10.57 6.45 21.98
N SER A 142 9.27 6.16 22.03
CA SER A 142 8.36 6.81 22.96
C SER A 142 8.80 6.40 24.37
N GLU A 143 8.97 7.36 25.28
CA GLU A 143 9.19 7.06 26.71
C GLU A 143 7.94 6.42 27.36
N LEU A 144 6.78 6.51 26.70
CA LEU A 144 5.55 5.86 27.12
C LEU A 144 5.44 4.50 26.42
N GLU A 145 5.62 3.43 27.19
CA GLU A 145 5.26 2.07 26.80
C GLU A 145 3.77 2.04 26.41
N PRO A 146 3.41 1.57 25.20
CA PRO A 146 2.01 1.40 24.85
C PRO A 146 1.36 0.40 25.82
N ASP A 147 0.31 0.82 26.53
CA ASP A 147 -0.50 -0.09 27.34
C ASP A 147 -1.27 -1.03 26.41
N GLU A 148 -0.80 -2.29 26.32
CA GLU A 148 -1.38 -3.37 25.52
C GLU A 148 -2.86 -3.63 25.82
N ALA A 149 -3.41 -3.14 26.93
CA ALA A 149 -4.80 -3.38 27.29
C ALA A 149 -5.76 -2.22 26.93
N SER A 150 -5.25 -1.08 26.44
CA SER A 150 -6.07 0.12 26.23
C SER A 150 -6.30 0.45 24.76
N LEU A 151 -7.55 0.80 24.40
CA LEU A 151 -7.80 1.55 23.17
C LEU A 151 -7.32 2.98 23.37
N ASP A 152 -6.11 3.25 22.91
CA ASP A 152 -5.62 4.60 22.72
C ASP A 152 -6.40 5.27 21.56
N ASN A 153 -6.56 6.59 21.59
CA ASN A 153 -7.30 7.35 20.58
C ASN A 153 -6.75 7.14 19.15
N SER A 154 -5.51 6.67 19.05
CA SER A 154 -4.81 6.37 17.80
C SER A 154 -5.55 5.41 16.87
N LEU A 155 -6.21 4.35 17.36
CA LEU A 155 -6.95 3.43 16.45
C LEU A 155 -8.07 4.17 15.70
N ALA A 156 -8.79 5.05 16.40
CA ALA A 156 -9.93 5.73 15.81
C ALA A 156 -9.55 6.99 15.05
N GLU A 157 -8.41 7.61 15.36
CA GLU A 157 -7.74 8.55 14.47
C GLU A 157 -7.33 7.87 13.16
N ASP A 158 -6.76 6.66 13.23
CA ASP A 158 -6.37 5.88 12.05
C ASP A 158 -7.58 5.46 11.21
N LEU A 159 -8.65 4.97 11.84
CA LEU A 159 -9.90 4.67 11.13
C LEU A 159 -10.52 5.94 10.53
N GLY A 160 -10.56 7.03 11.30
CA GLY A 160 -11.11 8.29 10.79
C GLY A 160 -10.30 8.83 9.61
N GLY A 161 -8.97 8.74 9.70
CA GLY A 161 -8.03 9.08 8.65
C GLY A 161 -8.21 8.22 7.41
N LEU A 162 -8.19 6.89 7.54
CA LEU A 162 -8.32 5.89 6.46
C LEU A 162 -9.63 5.96 5.70
N PHE A 163 -10.71 6.42 6.32
CA PHE A 163 -12.04 6.50 5.70
C PHE A 163 -12.55 7.94 5.53
N GLY A 164 -11.78 8.95 5.95
CA GLY A 164 -11.98 10.36 5.60
C GLY A 164 -13.09 11.06 6.38
N THR A 165 -13.47 10.51 7.54
CA THR A 165 -14.43 11.12 8.46
C THR A 165 -13.95 10.90 9.88
N GLU A 166 -13.79 11.97 10.66
CA GLU A 166 -13.40 11.83 12.07
C GLU A 166 -14.42 10.98 12.84
N LEU A 167 -13.91 10.02 13.60
CA LEU A 167 -14.71 9.26 14.54
C LEU A 167 -14.80 10.07 15.84
N PRO A 168 -15.98 10.58 16.26
CA PRO A 168 -16.09 11.48 17.41
C PRO A 168 -15.99 10.70 18.72
N LEU A 169 -14.77 10.23 19.06
CA LEU A 169 -14.46 9.43 20.25
C LEU A 169 -14.82 10.11 21.56
N THR A 170 -14.70 11.44 21.60
CA THR A 170 -15.05 12.27 22.76
C THR A 170 -16.52 12.13 23.17
N GLN A 171 -17.38 11.66 22.28
CA GLN A 171 -18.80 11.39 22.56
C GLN A 171 -19.05 9.97 23.08
N LEU A 172 -18.07 9.07 22.99
CA LEU A 172 -18.23 7.64 23.34
C LEU A 172 -17.83 7.31 24.79
N ASN A 173 -17.28 8.26 25.55
CA ASN A 173 -16.87 8.08 26.96
C ASN A 173 -16.05 6.79 27.21
N LEU A 174 -15.12 6.47 26.30
CA LEU A 174 -14.40 5.19 26.29
C LEU A 174 -13.59 4.94 27.57
N GLU A 175 -13.03 5.98 28.18
CA GLU A 175 -12.15 5.91 29.36
C GLU A 175 -12.77 5.19 30.57
N GLN A 176 -14.10 5.09 30.65
CA GLN A 176 -14.81 4.44 31.77
C GLN A 176 -15.20 2.99 31.48
N LEU A 177 -15.00 2.51 30.26
CA LEU A 177 -15.42 1.20 29.79
C LEU A 177 -14.29 0.18 29.88
N GLN A 178 -14.64 -1.11 29.95
CA GLN A 178 -13.65 -2.17 29.77
C GLN A 178 -13.15 -2.22 28.32
N PRO A 179 -11.93 -2.72 28.04
CA PRO A 179 -11.35 -2.70 26.69
C PRO A 179 -12.22 -3.32 25.60
N GLU A 180 -12.87 -4.45 25.91
CA GLU A 180 -13.82 -5.12 25.00
C GLU A 180 -15.04 -4.23 24.68
N GLU A 181 -15.58 -3.55 25.69
CA GLU A 181 -16.71 -2.65 25.55
C GLU A 181 -16.32 -1.40 24.75
N GLN A 182 -15.09 -0.92 24.91
CA GLN A 182 -14.53 0.17 24.11
C GLN A 182 -14.46 -0.24 22.64
N LEU A 183 -13.94 -1.42 22.33
CA LEU A 183 -13.80 -1.90 20.95
C LEU A 183 -15.18 -2.05 20.28
N GLN A 184 -16.15 -2.59 21.01
CA GLN A 184 -17.53 -2.73 20.55
C GLN A 184 -18.18 -1.37 20.24
N GLN A 185 -17.92 -0.34 21.06
CA GLN A 185 -18.41 1.03 20.83
C GLN A 185 -17.78 1.64 19.58
N VAL A 186 -16.46 1.51 19.41
CA VAL A 186 -15.74 2.00 18.22
C VAL A 186 -16.24 1.31 16.97
N PHE A 187 -16.37 -0.02 16.98
CA PHE A 187 -16.92 -0.79 15.85
C PHE A 187 -18.33 -0.32 15.47
N THR A 188 -19.20 -0.16 16.46
CA THR A 188 -20.59 0.29 16.24
C THR A 188 -20.63 1.69 15.65
N ALA A 189 -19.80 2.60 16.16
CA ALA A 189 -19.69 3.96 15.64
C ALA A 189 -19.14 3.99 14.21
N ALA A 190 -18.08 3.22 13.94
CA ALA A 190 -17.44 3.13 12.62
C ALA A 190 -18.39 2.52 11.58
N LYS A 191 -19.13 1.45 11.92
CA LYS A 191 -20.20 0.87 11.08
C LYS A 191 -21.29 1.89 10.75
N ARG A 192 -21.77 2.64 11.76
CA ARG A 192 -22.82 3.66 11.58
C ARG A 192 -22.38 4.78 10.64
N LEU A 193 -21.09 5.12 10.65
CA LEU A 193 -20.49 6.14 9.80
C LEU A 193 -20.01 5.58 8.45
N HIS A 194 -20.26 4.31 8.15
CA HIS A 194 -19.81 3.62 6.94
C HIS A 194 -18.28 3.66 6.73
N LEU A 195 -17.53 3.69 7.84
CA LEU A 195 -16.06 3.67 7.86
C LEU A 195 -15.49 2.26 7.90
N LEU A 196 -16.33 1.23 7.93
CA LEU A 196 -15.88 -0.16 7.86
C LEU A 196 -16.60 -0.85 6.69
N PRO A 197 -15.98 -1.86 6.07
CA PRO A 197 -16.65 -2.68 5.07
C PRO A 197 -18.00 -3.21 5.62
N PRO A 198 -19.08 -3.18 4.82
CA PRO A 198 -20.42 -3.60 5.26
C PRO A 198 -20.45 -5.02 5.86
N GLU A 199 -19.62 -5.91 5.34
CA GLU A 199 -19.46 -7.31 5.72
C GLU A 199 -18.59 -7.53 6.96
N MET A 200 -17.81 -6.53 7.39
CA MET A 200 -16.91 -6.70 8.53
C MET A 200 -17.68 -7.06 9.81
N ASP A 201 -17.33 -8.13 10.51
CA ASP A 201 -17.93 -8.49 11.78
C ASP A 201 -17.01 -8.14 12.97
N MET A 202 -17.49 -8.46 14.19
CA MET A 202 -16.71 -8.22 15.40
C MET A 202 -15.46 -9.11 15.46
N GLU A 203 -15.49 -10.33 14.96
CA GLU A 203 -14.32 -11.22 14.98
C GLU A 203 -13.19 -10.63 14.12
N GLN A 204 -13.52 -10.15 12.92
CA GLN A 204 -12.58 -9.44 12.05
C GLN A 204 -12.09 -8.13 12.68
N MET A 205 -12.94 -7.42 13.41
CA MET A 205 -12.54 -6.23 14.18
C MET A 205 -11.52 -6.57 15.27
N HIS A 206 -11.69 -7.70 15.97
CA HIS A 206 -10.71 -8.17 16.97
C HIS A 206 -9.36 -8.46 16.34
N HIS A 207 -9.33 -9.18 15.21
CA HIS A 207 -8.08 -9.48 14.51
C HIS A 207 -7.39 -8.19 14.03
N LEU A 208 -8.14 -7.25 13.47
CA LEU A 208 -7.62 -5.93 13.08
C LEU A 208 -7.03 -5.20 14.29
N PHE A 209 -7.72 -5.22 15.44
CA PHE A 209 -7.25 -4.57 16.66
C PHE A 209 -6.01 -5.25 17.26
N GLN A 210 -5.91 -6.57 17.20
CA GLN A 210 -4.71 -7.31 17.62
C GLN A 210 -3.52 -6.96 16.74
N VAL A 211 -3.70 -6.92 15.41
CA VAL A 211 -2.65 -6.47 14.48
C VAL A 211 -2.24 -5.03 14.79
N PHE A 212 -3.19 -4.14 15.03
CA PHE A 212 -2.90 -2.75 15.40
C PHE A 212 -2.04 -2.65 16.67
N GLN A 213 -2.37 -3.39 17.73
CA GLN A 213 -1.60 -3.41 18.97
C GLN A 213 -0.19 -3.97 18.75
N ALA A 214 -0.07 -5.08 18.04
CA ALA A 214 1.22 -5.71 17.73
C ALA A 214 2.12 -4.77 16.90
N ASN A 215 1.54 -4.05 15.94
CA ASN A 215 2.23 -3.05 15.14
C ASN A 215 2.79 -1.90 15.99
N ARG A 216 2.04 -1.43 16.99
CA ARG A 216 2.52 -0.39 17.93
C ARG A 216 3.69 -0.89 18.77
N VAL A 217 3.59 -2.11 19.29
CA VAL A 217 4.69 -2.75 20.05
C VAL A 217 5.93 -2.90 19.17
N ALA A 218 5.76 -3.31 17.91
CA ALA A 218 6.84 -3.47 16.95
C ALA A 218 7.56 -2.13 16.67
N ILE A 219 6.80 -1.06 16.37
CA ILE A 219 7.37 0.27 16.14
C ILE A 219 8.10 0.80 17.37
N ALA A 220 7.50 0.69 18.56
CA ALA A 220 8.06 1.27 19.79
C ALA A 220 9.42 0.66 20.15
N ASN A 221 9.63 -0.60 19.80
CA ASN A 221 10.84 -1.35 20.13
C ASN A 221 11.88 -1.39 19.01
N TYR A 222 11.52 -0.95 17.80
CA TYR A 222 12.40 -1.03 16.64
C TYR A 222 13.47 0.06 16.66
N GLN A 223 14.70 -0.32 16.27
CA GLN A 223 15.81 0.61 16.12
C GLN A 223 16.48 0.42 14.76
N PRO A 224 16.16 1.27 13.76
CA PRO A 224 16.73 1.14 12.43
C PRO A 224 18.25 1.36 12.43
N GLN A 225 18.95 0.65 11.55
CA GLN A 225 20.36 0.87 11.27
C GLN A 225 20.52 1.75 10.00
N PRO A 226 21.72 2.26 9.73
CA PRO A 226 21.97 2.99 8.50
C PRO A 226 21.83 2.09 7.26
N TYR A 227 21.25 2.65 6.19
CA TYR A 227 21.09 2.00 4.89
C TYR A 227 21.85 2.79 3.82
N SER A 228 22.41 2.10 2.82
CA SER A 228 23.27 2.71 1.80
C SER A 228 22.70 2.71 0.39
N GLY A 229 21.50 2.15 0.18
CA GLY A 229 20.84 2.16 -1.12
C GLY A 229 20.12 3.47 -1.42
N LYS A 230 19.41 3.49 -2.55
CA LYS A 230 18.60 4.62 -3.01
C LYS A 230 17.25 4.66 -2.31
N VAL A 231 16.93 5.81 -1.75
CA VAL A 231 15.70 6.04 -0.99
C VAL A 231 14.98 7.26 -1.56
N VAL A 232 13.67 7.12 -1.76
CA VAL A 232 12.80 8.23 -2.15
C VAL A 232 11.71 8.38 -1.12
N LEU A 233 11.61 9.57 -0.51
CA LEU A 233 10.61 9.91 0.49
C LEU A 233 9.52 10.80 -0.12
N PHE A 234 8.28 10.33 -0.12
CA PHE A 234 7.11 11.09 -0.51
C PHE A 234 6.39 11.60 0.74
N CYS A 235 6.38 12.91 0.97
CA CYS A 235 5.82 13.53 2.18
C CYS A 235 4.55 14.33 1.89
N ALA A 236 3.55 14.21 2.74
CA ALA A 236 2.38 15.08 2.77
C ALA A 236 2.73 16.54 3.08
N SER A 237 1.88 17.46 2.62
CA SER A 237 2.23 18.85 2.29
C SER A 237 2.45 19.85 3.45
N SER A 238 2.43 19.47 4.73
CA SER A 238 2.51 20.45 5.84
C SER A 238 3.94 20.84 6.25
N THR A 239 4.90 19.93 6.15
CA THR A 239 6.33 20.16 6.44
C THR A 239 7.15 19.06 5.76
N ALA A 240 7.76 19.34 4.60
CA ALA A 240 8.71 18.40 4.01
C ALA A 240 10.04 18.50 4.75
N GLU A 241 10.09 17.81 5.88
CA GLU A 241 11.33 17.39 6.51
C GLU A 241 11.60 15.95 6.07
N ASP A 242 12.87 15.53 6.07
CA ASP A 242 13.28 14.16 5.76
C ASP A 242 12.81 13.13 6.82
N ARG A 243 12.03 13.57 7.82
CA ARG A 243 11.46 12.78 8.92
C ARG A 243 12.50 11.94 9.66
N GLY A 244 13.74 12.43 9.71
CA GLY A 244 14.88 11.78 10.34
C GLY A 244 15.64 10.80 9.44
N TRP A 245 15.13 10.47 8.26
CA TRP A 245 15.72 9.47 7.37
C TRP A 245 17.09 9.87 6.84
N SER A 246 17.40 11.16 6.73
CA SER A 246 18.73 11.63 6.31
C SER A 246 19.84 11.19 7.26
N SER A 247 19.55 11.06 8.56
CA SER A 247 20.53 10.61 9.56
C SER A 247 20.89 9.13 9.45
N LEU A 248 20.03 8.35 8.78
CA LEU A 248 20.19 6.91 8.59
C LEU A 248 20.49 6.53 7.13
N THR A 249 20.37 7.47 6.19
CA THR A 249 20.68 7.22 4.78
C THR A 249 22.12 7.63 4.49
N THR A 250 22.94 6.64 4.16
CA THR A 250 24.33 6.85 3.73
C THR A 250 24.49 6.86 2.20
N GLY A 251 23.47 6.40 1.49
CA GLY A 251 23.35 6.45 0.02
C GLY A 251 22.63 7.71 -0.45
N GLU A 252 21.73 7.54 -1.42
CA GLU A 252 20.93 8.62 -1.99
C GLU A 252 19.59 8.73 -1.27
N LEU A 253 19.21 9.95 -0.88
CA LEU A 253 17.89 10.27 -0.36
C LEU A 253 17.31 11.44 -1.15
N GLU A 254 16.20 11.19 -1.83
CA GLU A 254 15.39 12.21 -2.47
C GLU A 254 14.09 12.43 -1.70
N THR A 255 13.53 13.63 -1.73
CA THR A 255 12.27 13.95 -1.03
C THR A 255 11.34 14.76 -1.91
N TYR A 256 10.10 14.28 -2.03
CA TYR A 256 9.05 14.85 -2.85
C TYR A 256 7.84 15.23 -2.00
N LYS A 257 7.20 16.33 -2.35
CA LYS A 257 5.98 16.80 -1.69
C LYS A 257 4.76 16.29 -2.44
N ILE A 258 3.88 15.60 -1.73
CA ILE A 258 2.58 15.17 -2.24
C ILE A 258 1.48 16.03 -1.59
N PRO A 259 0.53 16.57 -2.38
CA PRO A 259 -0.61 17.30 -1.84
C PRO A 259 -1.45 16.45 -0.86
N GLY A 260 -2.06 17.12 0.12
CA GLY A 260 -2.87 16.49 1.15
C GLY A 260 -2.11 16.27 2.46
N ASP A 261 -2.67 15.37 3.26
CA ASP A 261 -2.18 14.89 4.56
C ASP A 261 -1.77 13.40 4.47
N HIS A 262 -1.37 12.83 5.60
CA HIS A 262 -0.93 11.43 5.73
C HIS A 262 -1.87 10.41 5.05
N TYR A 263 -3.18 10.66 5.09
CA TYR A 263 -4.22 9.77 4.57
C TYR A 263 -4.73 10.19 3.20
N THR A 264 -4.89 11.50 2.96
CA THR A 264 -5.45 11.98 1.70
C THR A 264 -4.46 11.95 0.55
N MET A 265 -3.16 11.85 0.80
CA MET A 265 -2.15 11.74 -0.25
C MET A 265 -2.21 10.45 -1.08
N ILE A 266 -2.70 9.36 -0.49
CA ILE A 266 -2.87 8.05 -1.17
C ILE A 266 -4.27 7.88 -1.80
N ARG A 267 -5.07 8.96 -1.86
CA ARG A 267 -6.43 8.94 -2.41
C ARG A 267 -6.53 9.68 -3.73
N SER A 268 -7.62 9.43 -4.46
CA SER A 268 -7.98 10.15 -5.68
C SER A 268 -7.87 11.67 -5.50
N ALA A 269 -7.35 12.35 -6.53
CA ALA A 269 -6.92 13.75 -6.60
C ALA A 269 -5.45 14.01 -6.18
N HIS A 270 -4.89 13.25 -5.24
CA HIS A 270 -3.49 13.40 -4.81
C HIS A 270 -2.60 12.21 -5.18
N VAL A 271 -3.17 10.99 -5.20
CA VAL A 271 -2.45 9.76 -5.54
C VAL A 271 -1.87 9.77 -6.94
N GLN A 272 -2.47 10.53 -7.87
CA GLN A 272 -1.92 10.72 -9.22
C GLN A 272 -0.55 11.40 -9.19
N VAL A 273 -0.35 12.38 -8.29
CA VAL A 273 0.94 13.06 -8.13
C VAL A 273 1.97 12.07 -7.56
N LEU A 274 1.58 11.29 -6.54
CA LEU A 274 2.44 10.24 -5.98
C LEU A 274 2.85 9.21 -7.05
N ALA A 275 1.90 8.71 -7.83
CA ALA A 275 2.14 7.73 -8.87
C ALA A 275 3.07 8.28 -9.96
N GLN A 276 2.85 9.52 -10.41
CA GLN A 276 3.68 10.17 -11.42
C GLN A 276 5.13 10.33 -10.94
N GLU A 277 5.34 10.81 -9.71
CA GLU A 277 6.69 10.96 -9.16
C GLU A 277 7.37 9.59 -8.97
N LEU A 278 6.64 8.59 -8.45
CA LEU A 278 7.16 7.23 -8.30
C LEU A 278 7.56 6.60 -9.64
N GLU A 279 6.77 6.80 -10.70
CA GLU A 279 7.04 6.32 -12.05
C GLU A 279 8.38 6.84 -12.61
N THR A 280 8.76 8.08 -12.28
CA THR A 280 10.06 8.65 -12.69
C THR A 280 11.27 7.91 -12.10
N HIS A 281 11.08 7.19 -10.99
CA HIS A 281 12.12 6.40 -10.34
C HIS A 281 12.10 4.93 -10.73
N LEU A 282 10.98 4.44 -11.24
CA LEU A 282 10.81 3.06 -11.69
C LEU A 282 11.28 2.85 -13.14
N ASN A 283 11.15 3.87 -13.99
CA ASN A 283 11.48 3.80 -15.41
C ASN A 283 12.92 4.22 -15.77
N GLN A 284 13.81 4.36 -14.78
CA GLN A 284 15.22 4.64 -15.01
C GLN A 284 15.95 3.34 -15.42
N LYS A 285 15.72 2.86 -16.64
CA LYS A 285 16.51 1.80 -17.29
C LYS A 285 17.43 2.36 -18.37
#